data_AF-A0A3M1PDX2-F1
#
_entry.id   AF-A0A3M1PDX2-F1
#
_cell.length_a   1.000
_cell.length_b   1.000
_cell.length_c   1.000
_cell.angle_alpha   90.00
_cell.angle_beta   90.00
_cell.angle_gamma   90.00
#
_symmetry.space_group_name_H-M   'P 1'
#
loop_
_entity.id
_entity.type
_entity.pdbx_description
1 polymer ?
#
loop_
_entity_poly.entity_id
_entity_poly.type
_entity_poly.pdbx_seq_one_letter_code
_entity_poly.pdbx_strand_id
1 'polypeptide(L)'
;EAELAAVLGHEVGHYLRRHSIKHLKKARNTLSITTFATVGLEAAKAKQKEIENVQILLLSQIFSFSRKQEREADAIGTILTANAGYDPAAGARVWETVMAEFPSTKHMKRAPVFATHPITPKRRARILDLAAKLHPARRELHRERFLKTRAPLEGMLWQDQLEKGTVYRTVALAERLLREGDRSAKALCVNAEALRRRGNLGDGQAALKFYREAVASGEELFPWCWKGYGLAALRWSIQPGEGRKALATYLKLVPDAPDRQALEFYLQDGRSTP
;
A
#
# COMPACT_ATOMS: atom_id res chain seq x y z
N GLU A 1 -8.35 0.71 -13.72
CA GLU A 1 -8.81 2.10 -13.56
C GLU A 1 -10.17 2.20 -12.87
N ALA A 2 -11.15 1.37 -13.26
CA ALA A 2 -12.49 1.41 -12.70
C ALA A 2 -12.53 1.38 -11.16
N GLU A 3 -11.60 0.67 -10.51
CA GLU A 3 -11.48 0.63 -9.05
C GLU A 3 -11.07 1.98 -8.46
N LEU A 4 -10.13 2.69 -9.10
CA LEU A 4 -9.77 4.06 -8.72
C LEU A 4 -10.96 5.00 -8.93
N ALA A 5 -11.66 4.88 -10.06
CA ALA A 5 -12.88 5.66 -10.33
C ALA A 5 -13.97 5.41 -9.28
N ALA A 6 -14.14 4.16 -8.82
CA ALA A 6 -15.09 3.82 -7.77
C ALA A 6 -14.73 4.44 -6.42
N VAL A 7 -13.45 4.45 -6.04
CA VAL A 7 -12.98 5.14 -4.83
C VAL A 7 -13.22 6.65 -4.94
N LEU A 8 -12.88 7.27 -6.06
CA LEU A 8 -13.13 8.70 -6.28
C LEU A 8 -14.64 9.02 -6.27
N GLY A 9 -15.45 8.18 -6.92
CA GLY A 9 -16.91 8.32 -6.93
C GLY A 9 -17.50 8.23 -5.52
N HIS A 10 -16.97 7.36 -4.67
CA HIS A 10 -17.34 7.25 -3.26
C HIS A 10 -17.02 8.55 -2.50
N GLU A 11 -15.83 9.13 -2.68
CA GLU A 11 -15.47 10.42 -2.07
C GLU A 11 -16.34 11.59 -2.56
N VAL A 12 -16.66 11.61 -3.86
CA VAL A 12 -17.63 12.57 -4.42
C VAL A 12 -19.01 12.36 -3.79
N GLY A 13 -19.39 11.11 -3.50
CA GLY A 13 -20.61 10.80 -2.74
C GLY A 13 -20.62 11.43 -1.35
N HIS A 14 -19.51 11.37 -0.62
CA HIS A 14 -19.36 12.08 0.67
C HIS A 14 -19.49 13.59 0.52
N TYR A 15 -18.88 14.16 -0.51
CA TYR A 15 -18.95 15.59 -0.81
C TYR A 15 -20.38 16.04 -1.12
N LEU A 16 -21.08 15.36 -2.05
CA LEU A 16 -22.45 15.68 -2.45
C LEU A 16 -23.43 15.60 -1.28
N ARG A 17 -23.22 14.63 -0.37
CA ARG A 17 -24.05 14.48 0.85
C ARG A 17 -23.60 15.34 2.03
N ARG A 18 -22.54 16.14 1.83
CA ARG A 18 -21.94 17.05 2.81
C ARG A 18 -21.60 16.34 4.11
N HIS A 19 -21.15 15.09 4.04
CA HIS A 19 -20.91 14.26 5.22
C HIS A 19 -19.86 14.87 6.16
N SER A 20 -18.76 15.38 5.61
CA SER A 20 -17.68 16.02 6.39
C SER A 20 -18.14 17.31 7.06
N ILE A 21 -19.02 18.10 6.42
CA ILE A 21 -19.60 19.32 7.00
C ILE A 21 -20.53 18.96 8.18
N LYS A 22 -21.34 17.91 8.03
CA LYS A 22 -22.21 17.42 9.13
C LYS A 22 -21.37 16.95 10.33
N HIS A 23 -20.25 16.28 10.07
CA HIS A 23 -19.29 15.92 11.10
C HIS A 23 -18.66 17.13 11.76
N LEU A 24 -18.19 18.12 10.99
CA LEU A 24 -17.62 19.35 11.54
C LEU A 24 -18.63 20.10 12.43
N LYS A 25 -19.90 20.19 12.00
CA LYS A 25 -20.97 20.79 12.81
C LYS A 25 -21.21 20.01 14.11
N LYS A 26 -21.24 18.68 14.04
CA LYS A 26 -21.40 17.81 15.22
C LYS A 26 -20.20 17.96 16.15
N ALA A 27 -18.98 17.89 15.63
CA ALA A 27 -17.75 18.07 16.38
C ALA A 27 -17.73 19.43 17.07
N ARG A 28 -18.04 20.54 16.37
CA ARG A 28 -18.14 21.87 16.99
C ARG A 28 -19.15 21.92 18.15
N ASN A 29 -20.26 21.19 18.04
CA ASN A 29 -21.30 21.16 19.06
C ASN A 29 -20.99 20.15 20.20
N THR A 30 -20.06 19.22 20.01
CA THR A 30 -19.72 18.14 20.97
C THR A 30 -18.31 18.32 21.59
N LEU A 31 -17.42 19.06 20.94
CA LEU A 31 -16.09 19.41 21.45
C LEU A 31 -16.26 20.45 22.57
N SER A 32 -16.38 19.98 23.81
CA SER A 32 -16.16 20.81 24.98
C SER A 32 -14.66 21.09 25.14
N ILE A 33 -14.34 22.15 25.88
CA ILE A 33 -12.95 22.54 26.26
C ILE A 33 -12.15 21.33 26.80
N THR A 34 -12.82 20.39 27.46
CA THR A 34 -12.25 19.14 27.98
C THR A 34 -11.67 18.19 26.92
N THR A 35 -12.21 18.14 25.69
CA THR A 35 -11.63 17.31 24.61
C THR A 35 -10.34 17.90 24.06
N PHE A 36 -10.21 19.23 24.02
CA PHE A 36 -8.96 19.89 23.62
C PHE A 36 -7.87 19.73 24.68
N ALA A 37 -8.23 19.78 25.97
CA ALA A 37 -7.29 19.64 27.08
C ALA A 37 -6.65 18.23 27.14
N THR A 38 -7.42 17.16 26.91
CA THR A 38 -6.89 15.79 26.90
C THR A 38 -5.98 15.54 25.70
N VAL A 39 -6.30 16.12 24.55
CA VAL A 39 -5.48 16.00 23.32
C VAL A 39 -4.14 16.72 23.45
N GLY A 40 -4.13 17.93 24.02
CA GLY A 40 -2.90 18.67 24.25
C GLY A 40 -1.94 17.94 25.20
N LEU A 41 -2.48 17.27 26.22
CA LEU A 41 -1.68 16.54 27.21
C LEU A 41 -1.05 15.25 26.64
N GLU A 42 -1.76 14.53 25.76
CA GLU A 42 -1.23 13.33 25.09
C GLU A 42 -0.21 13.70 24.00
N ALA A 43 -0.46 14.77 23.23
CA ALA A 43 0.48 15.26 22.21
C ALA A 43 1.80 15.75 22.83
N ALA A 44 1.76 16.34 24.02
CA ALA A 44 2.96 16.80 24.75
C ALA A 44 3.86 15.65 25.25
N LYS A 45 3.35 14.41 25.33
CA LYS A 45 4.09 13.22 25.80
C LYS A 45 4.63 12.35 24.66
N ALA A 46 4.15 12.56 23.43
CA ALA A 46 4.46 11.70 22.30
C ALA A 46 5.76 12.12 21.60
N LYS A 47 6.57 11.15 21.14
CA LYS A 47 7.72 11.45 20.26
C LYS A 47 7.22 11.96 18.90
N GLN A 48 8.03 12.69 18.14
CA GLN A 48 7.59 13.37 16.90
C GLN A 48 6.87 12.47 15.88
N LYS A 49 7.30 11.20 15.76
CA LYS A 49 6.64 10.18 14.90
C LYS A 49 5.36 9.58 15.51
N GLU A 50 5.22 9.64 16.83
CA GLU A 50 3.99 9.28 17.54
C GLU A 50 2.96 10.41 17.46
N ILE A 51 3.40 11.67 17.46
CA ILE A 51 2.52 12.84 17.31
C ILE A 51 1.72 12.79 16.00
N GLU A 52 2.36 12.47 14.87
CA GLU A 52 1.66 12.32 13.57
C GLU A 52 0.60 11.20 13.62
N ASN A 53 0.93 10.06 14.23
CA ASN A 53 0.01 8.94 14.37
C ASN A 53 -1.15 9.26 15.32
N VAL A 54 -0.89 9.99 16.41
CA VAL A 54 -1.89 10.46 17.38
C VAL A 54 -2.84 11.45 16.70
N GLN A 55 -2.33 12.40 15.92
CA GLN A 55 -3.17 13.35 15.17
C GLN A 55 -4.04 12.65 14.13
N ILE A 56 -3.49 11.71 13.34
CA ILE A 56 -4.27 10.91 12.38
C ILE A 56 -5.33 10.08 13.09
N LEU A 57 -5.01 9.46 14.24
CA LEU A 57 -5.96 8.67 15.02
C LEU A 57 -7.09 9.54 15.58
N LEU A 58 -6.77 10.71 16.12
CA LEU A 58 -7.75 11.67 16.63
C LEU A 58 -8.65 12.23 15.52
N LEU A 59 -8.08 12.65 14.41
CA LEU A 59 -8.83 13.06 13.23
C LEU A 59 -9.70 11.90 12.74
N SER A 60 -9.21 10.66 12.76
CA SER A 60 -10.01 9.51 12.35
C SER A 60 -11.19 9.22 13.29
N GLN A 61 -11.04 9.43 14.59
CA GLN A 61 -12.14 9.30 15.56
C GLN A 61 -13.19 10.41 15.40
N ILE A 62 -12.76 11.62 15.05
CA ILE A 62 -13.64 12.77 14.82
C ILE A 62 -14.33 12.69 13.45
N PHE A 63 -13.69 12.11 12.44
CA PHE A 63 -14.16 12.07 11.06
C PHE A 63 -14.61 10.68 10.57
N SER A 64 -14.73 9.68 11.44
CA SER A 64 -15.26 8.37 11.07
C SER A 64 -16.70 8.48 10.59
N PHE A 65 -16.97 8.06 9.36
CA PHE A 65 -18.30 8.10 8.78
C PHE A 65 -19.18 6.96 9.32
N SER A 66 -20.43 7.30 9.64
CA SER A 66 -21.42 6.33 10.07
C SER A 66 -21.75 5.33 8.96
N ARG A 67 -22.25 4.15 9.33
CA ARG A 67 -22.73 3.13 8.37
C ARG A 67 -23.76 3.67 7.37
N LYS A 68 -24.58 4.65 7.80
CA LYS A 68 -25.55 5.31 6.92
C LYS A 68 -24.85 6.18 5.87
N GLN A 69 -23.86 6.97 6.28
CA GLN A 69 -23.08 7.83 5.39
C GLN A 69 -22.28 7.01 4.37
N GLU A 70 -21.60 5.95 4.82
CA GLU A 70 -20.90 5.03 3.93
C GLU A 70 -21.84 4.38 2.91
N ARG A 71 -23.05 3.96 3.34
CA ARG A 71 -24.06 3.41 2.42
C ARG A 71 -24.52 4.42 1.37
N GLU A 72 -24.71 5.68 1.75
CA GLU A 72 -25.08 6.75 0.81
C GLU A 72 -23.96 7.04 -0.18
N ALA A 73 -22.71 7.09 0.29
CA ALA A 73 -21.53 7.29 -0.54
C ALA A 73 -21.24 6.10 -1.47
N ASP A 74 -21.35 4.86 -0.98
CA ASP A 74 -21.25 3.62 -1.78
C ASP A 74 -22.25 3.67 -2.96
N ALA A 75 -23.51 4.05 -2.68
CA ALA A 75 -24.56 4.09 -3.69
C ALA A 75 -24.31 5.16 -4.75
N ILE A 76 -23.97 6.39 -4.33
CA ILE A 76 -23.66 7.49 -5.24
C ILE A 76 -22.42 7.17 -6.06
N GLY A 77 -21.36 6.68 -5.43
CA GLY A 77 -20.12 6.31 -6.12
C GLY A 77 -20.34 5.22 -7.17
N THR A 78 -21.18 4.22 -6.88
CA THR A 78 -21.54 3.17 -7.84
C THR A 78 -22.26 3.75 -9.06
N ILE A 79 -23.20 4.67 -8.85
CA ILE A 79 -23.93 5.35 -9.94
C ILE A 79 -22.98 6.24 -10.77
N LEU A 80 -22.11 7.01 -10.12
CA LEU A 80 -21.14 7.87 -10.81
C LEU A 80 -20.15 7.06 -11.64
N THR A 81 -19.67 5.93 -11.09
CA THR A 81 -18.79 4.98 -11.80
C THR A 81 -19.46 4.47 -13.06
N ALA A 82 -20.73 4.04 -12.96
CA ALA A 82 -21.51 3.57 -14.10
C ALA A 82 -21.71 4.65 -15.17
N ASN A 83 -22.10 5.86 -14.75
CA ASN A 83 -22.35 6.98 -15.65
C ASN A 83 -21.08 7.44 -16.38
N ALA A 84 -19.91 7.26 -15.76
CA ALA A 84 -18.61 7.53 -16.37
C ALA A 84 -18.11 6.41 -17.32
N GLY A 85 -18.92 5.35 -17.54
CA GLY A 85 -18.59 4.25 -18.46
C GLY A 85 -17.70 3.15 -17.88
N TYR A 86 -17.38 3.23 -16.60
CA TYR A 86 -16.61 2.20 -15.88
C TYR A 86 -17.52 1.08 -15.40
N ASP A 87 -16.94 -0.10 -15.17
CA ASP A 87 -17.65 -1.21 -14.52
C ASP A 87 -18.16 -0.82 -13.11
N PRO A 88 -19.50 -0.77 -12.87
CA PRO A 88 -20.06 -0.41 -11.56
C PRO A 88 -19.73 -1.41 -10.46
N ALA A 89 -19.35 -2.66 -10.80
CA ALA A 89 -18.94 -3.65 -9.81
C ALA A 89 -17.50 -3.39 -9.27
N ALA A 90 -16.76 -2.41 -9.81
CA ALA A 90 -15.38 -2.16 -9.41
C ALA A 90 -15.23 -1.82 -7.92
N GLY A 91 -16.17 -1.07 -7.33
CA GLY A 91 -16.15 -0.80 -5.89
C GLY A 91 -16.21 -2.08 -5.05
N ALA A 92 -16.90 -3.13 -5.51
CA ALA A 92 -16.96 -4.41 -4.82
C ALA A 92 -15.61 -5.15 -4.84
N ARG A 93 -14.85 -5.06 -5.94
CA ARG A 93 -13.50 -5.64 -6.04
C ARG A 93 -12.48 -4.94 -5.14
N VAL A 94 -12.61 -3.64 -4.94
CA VAL A 94 -11.82 -2.90 -3.93
C VAL A 94 -12.05 -3.51 -2.55
N TRP A 95 -13.31 -3.76 -2.16
CA TRP A 95 -13.60 -4.37 -0.86
C TRP A 95 -13.12 -5.80 -0.73
N GLU A 96 -13.23 -6.60 -1.79
CA GLU A 96 -12.69 -7.96 -1.83
C GLU A 96 -11.17 -7.98 -1.63
N THR A 97 -10.48 -7.07 -2.32
CA THR A 97 -9.03 -6.84 -2.18
C THR A 97 -8.65 -6.50 -0.75
N VAL A 98 -9.32 -5.50 -0.20
CA VAL A 98 -9.12 -5.03 1.16
C VAL A 98 -9.37 -6.14 2.17
N MET A 99 -10.46 -6.89 2.05
CA MET A 99 -10.78 -7.98 2.96
C MET A 99 -9.74 -9.11 2.90
N ALA A 100 -9.21 -9.42 1.71
CA ALA A 100 -8.14 -10.40 1.53
C ALA A 100 -6.78 -9.94 2.10
N GLU A 101 -6.53 -8.62 2.18
CA GLU A 101 -5.34 -8.06 2.84
C GLU A 101 -5.43 -8.07 4.36
N PHE A 102 -6.60 -8.32 4.96
CA PHE A 102 -6.79 -8.30 6.42
C PHE A 102 -7.26 -9.63 7.04
N PRO A 103 -6.66 -10.80 6.73
CA PRO A 103 -6.86 -11.96 7.59
C PRO A 103 -6.40 -11.62 9.01
N SER A 104 -7.20 -12.06 9.98
CA SER A 104 -7.19 -11.79 11.42
C SER A 104 -5.91 -12.19 12.15
N THR A 105 -4.77 -11.67 11.72
CA THR A 105 -3.47 -11.83 12.37
C THR A 105 -3.15 -10.57 13.17
N LYS A 106 -2.67 -10.74 14.40
CA LYS A 106 -2.31 -9.64 15.33
C LYS A 106 -1.27 -8.66 14.76
N HIS A 107 -0.59 -9.01 13.68
CA HIS A 107 0.53 -8.26 13.11
C HIS A 107 0.15 -7.37 11.91
N MET A 108 -1.09 -7.45 11.41
CA MET A 108 -1.52 -6.67 10.25
C MET A 108 -2.23 -5.39 10.68
N LYS A 109 -1.52 -4.25 10.63
CA LYS A 109 -2.14 -2.93 10.85
C LYS A 109 -3.07 -2.60 9.68
N ARG A 110 -4.29 -2.16 9.98
CA ARG A 110 -5.26 -1.68 8.98
C ARG A 110 -4.72 -0.43 8.29
N ALA A 111 -5.02 -0.28 7.00
CA ALA A 111 -4.70 0.96 6.29
C ALA A 111 -5.43 2.15 6.95
N PRO A 112 -4.80 3.33 7.08
CA PRO A 112 -5.39 4.49 7.76
C PRO A 112 -6.77 4.90 7.23
N VAL A 113 -7.02 4.71 5.93
CA VAL A 113 -8.32 5.01 5.29
C VAL A 113 -9.49 4.25 5.93
N PHE A 114 -9.26 3.07 6.52
CA PHE A 114 -10.32 2.30 7.18
C PHE A 114 -10.63 2.77 8.60
N ALA A 115 -9.83 3.68 9.15
CA ALA A 115 -10.17 4.35 10.39
C ALA A 115 -11.33 5.34 10.17
N THR A 116 -11.35 6.03 9.02
CA THR A 116 -12.43 6.95 8.63
C THR A 116 -13.56 6.26 7.85
N HIS A 117 -13.26 5.20 7.09
CA HIS A 117 -14.25 4.41 6.31
C HIS A 117 -14.33 2.96 6.81
N PRO A 118 -15.20 2.65 7.79
CA PRO A 118 -15.28 1.31 8.35
C PRO A 118 -15.61 0.23 7.29
N ILE A 119 -14.82 -0.85 7.30
CA ILE A 119 -15.08 -2.04 6.50
C ILE A 119 -16.30 -2.75 7.08
N THR A 120 -17.30 -3.07 6.27
CA THR A 120 -18.36 -4.01 6.67
C THR A 120 -18.61 -5.01 5.55
N PRO A 121 -18.81 -6.31 5.85
CA PRO A 121 -19.09 -7.34 4.83
C PRO A 121 -20.29 -6.99 3.94
N LYS A 122 -21.25 -6.22 4.48
CA LYS A 122 -22.45 -5.79 3.77
C LYS A 122 -22.18 -4.74 2.68
N ARG A 123 -21.05 -4.02 2.67
CA ARG A 123 -20.73 -3.00 1.63
C ARG A 123 -20.63 -3.63 0.25
N ARG A 124 -19.78 -4.66 0.13
CA ARG A 124 -19.59 -5.43 -1.10
C ARG A 124 -20.92 -5.91 -1.68
N ALA A 125 -21.74 -6.56 -0.86
CA ALA A 125 -23.03 -7.10 -1.29
C ALA A 125 -23.98 -6.01 -1.83
N ARG A 126 -24.05 -4.84 -1.18
CA ARG A 126 -24.89 -3.73 -1.65
C ARG A 126 -24.39 -3.12 -2.96
N ILE A 127 -23.07 -2.99 -3.12
CA ILE A 127 -22.49 -2.49 -4.37
C ILE A 127 -22.82 -3.45 -5.51
N LEU A 128 -22.67 -4.76 -5.30
CA LEU A 128 -23.02 -5.76 -6.31
C LEU A 128 -24.51 -5.75 -6.67
N ASP A 129 -25.41 -5.68 -5.69
CA ASP A 129 -26.86 -5.59 -5.91
C ASP A 129 -27.24 -4.34 -6.71
N LEU A 130 -26.66 -3.18 -6.37
CA LEU A 130 -26.88 -1.96 -7.13
C LEU A 130 -26.28 -2.04 -8.53
N ALA A 131 -25.04 -2.51 -8.66
CA ALA A 131 -24.36 -2.67 -9.95
C ALA A 131 -25.11 -3.60 -10.91
N ALA A 132 -25.80 -4.63 -10.40
CA ALA A 132 -26.62 -5.53 -11.20
C ALA A 132 -27.88 -4.84 -11.77
N LYS A 133 -28.42 -3.85 -11.07
CA LYS A 133 -29.60 -3.06 -11.47
C LYS A 133 -29.26 -1.91 -12.41
N LEU A 134 -28.00 -1.46 -12.37
CA LEU A 134 -27.50 -0.48 -13.33
C LEU A 134 -27.28 -1.19 -14.66
N HIS A 135 -27.94 -0.72 -15.71
CA HIS A 135 -27.68 -1.14 -17.09
C HIS A 135 -26.58 -0.24 -17.65
N PRO A 136 -25.31 -0.65 -17.70
CA PRO A 136 -24.32 0.16 -18.38
C PRO A 136 -24.41 -0.08 -19.89
N ALA A 137 -24.24 0.98 -20.67
CA ALA A 137 -23.87 0.84 -22.08
C ALA A 137 -22.48 0.19 -22.23
N ARG A 138 -21.57 0.32 -21.24
CA ARG A 138 -20.20 -0.26 -21.23
C ARG A 138 -19.69 -0.57 -19.81
N ARG A 139 -19.02 -1.72 -19.61
CA ARG A 139 -18.40 -2.15 -18.34
C ARG A 139 -16.87 -2.13 -18.43
N GLU A 140 -16.29 -0.99 -18.78
CA GLU A 140 -14.85 -0.93 -19.05
C GLU A 140 -14.02 -0.85 -17.76
N LEU A 141 -12.93 -1.61 -17.70
CA LEU A 141 -11.96 -1.57 -16.59
C LEU A 141 -10.84 -0.55 -16.82
N HIS A 142 -10.54 -0.28 -18.10
CA HIS A 142 -9.39 0.49 -18.59
C HIS A 142 -8.06 0.07 -17.94
N ARG A 143 -7.80 -1.25 -17.85
CA ARG A 143 -6.59 -1.79 -17.18
C ARG A 143 -5.30 -1.26 -17.81
N GLU A 144 -5.16 -1.38 -19.12
CA GLU A 144 -3.93 -1.00 -19.82
C GLU A 144 -3.64 0.50 -19.74
N ARG A 145 -4.67 1.34 -19.88
CA ARG A 145 -4.54 2.80 -19.69
C ARG A 145 -4.04 3.12 -18.29
N PHE A 146 -4.64 2.51 -17.26
CA PHE A 146 -4.22 2.71 -15.87
C PHE A 146 -2.77 2.26 -15.62
N LEU A 147 -2.38 1.09 -16.11
CA LEU A 147 -1.01 0.59 -15.95
C LEU A 147 0.01 1.51 -16.61
N LYS A 148 -0.27 1.97 -17.85
CA LYS A 148 0.57 2.92 -18.58
C LYS A 148 0.72 4.24 -17.83
N THR A 149 -0.37 4.82 -17.33
CA THR A 149 -0.35 6.09 -16.59
C THR A 149 0.35 5.98 -15.24
N ARG A 150 0.22 4.84 -14.55
CA ARG A 150 0.86 4.59 -13.25
C ARG A 150 2.35 4.27 -13.37
N ALA A 151 2.80 3.70 -14.47
CA ALA A 151 4.16 3.18 -14.62
C ALA A 151 5.29 4.15 -14.19
N PRO A 152 5.25 5.46 -14.52
CA PRO A 152 6.28 6.41 -14.06
C PRO A 152 6.35 6.58 -12.53
N LEU A 153 5.24 6.32 -11.83
CA LEU A 153 5.13 6.45 -10.37
C LEU A 153 5.44 5.15 -9.63
N GLU A 154 5.57 4.03 -10.35
CA GLU A 154 5.60 2.70 -9.75
C GLU A 154 6.76 2.52 -8.76
N GLY A 155 7.96 2.98 -9.11
CA GLY A 155 9.13 2.89 -8.23
C GLY A 155 8.93 3.63 -6.92
N MET A 156 8.37 4.84 -6.98
CA MET A 156 8.04 5.66 -5.81
C MET A 156 6.96 5.00 -4.94
N LEU A 157 5.88 4.52 -5.55
CA LEU A 157 4.76 3.90 -4.84
C LEU A 157 5.20 2.63 -4.08
N TRP A 158 6.04 1.80 -4.70
CA TRP A 158 6.58 0.62 -4.03
C TRP A 158 7.56 0.97 -2.93
N GLN A 159 8.43 1.95 -3.17
CA GLN A 159 9.37 2.41 -2.15
C GLN A 159 8.62 2.93 -0.91
N ASP A 160 7.63 3.79 -1.09
CA ASP A 160 6.76 4.28 -0.01
C ASP A 160 6.05 3.13 0.71
N GLN A 161 5.49 2.18 -0.03
CA GLN A 161 4.83 1.00 0.56
C GLN A 161 5.78 0.15 1.40
N LEU A 162 7.03 -0.04 0.96
CA LEU A 162 8.07 -0.77 1.68
C LEU A 162 8.58 -0.01 2.92
N GLU A 163 8.50 1.32 2.95
CA GLU A 163 8.96 2.18 4.05
C GLU A 163 7.90 2.38 5.16
N LYS A 164 6.61 2.17 4.86
CA LYS A 164 5.50 2.29 5.82
C LYS A 164 5.55 1.36 7.04
N GLY A 165 6.50 0.43 7.11
CA GLY A 165 6.62 -0.53 8.21
C GLY A 165 5.46 -1.55 8.30
N THR A 166 4.61 -1.63 7.26
CA THR A 166 3.51 -2.62 7.17
C THR A 166 3.95 -3.86 6.39
N VAL A 167 5.01 -4.50 6.89
CA VAL A 167 5.76 -5.50 6.12
C VAL A 167 4.90 -6.71 5.75
N TYR A 168 4.10 -7.25 6.69
CA TYR A 168 3.19 -8.37 6.42
C TYR A 168 2.16 -8.06 5.32
N ARG A 169 1.58 -6.85 5.35
CA ARG A 169 0.65 -6.39 4.32
C ARG A 169 1.35 -6.25 2.96
N THR A 170 2.58 -5.75 2.98
CA THR A 170 3.37 -5.56 1.75
C THR A 170 3.73 -6.90 1.11
N VAL A 171 4.05 -7.92 1.91
CA VAL A 171 4.21 -9.30 1.41
C VAL A 171 2.91 -9.83 0.81
N ALA A 172 1.78 -9.70 1.52
CA ALA A 172 0.49 -10.16 1.01
C ALA A 172 0.11 -9.51 -0.34
N LEU A 173 0.35 -8.20 -0.47
CA LEU A 173 0.14 -7.46 -1.71
C LEU A 173 1.07 -7.94 -2.83
N ALA A 174 2.37 -8.08 -2.55
CA ALA A 174 3.35 -8.53 -3.54
C ALA A 174 3.05 -9.96 -4.03
N GLU A 175 2.77 -10.89 -3.12
CA GLU A 175 2.40 -12.27 -3.47
C GLU A 175 1.10 -12.34 -4.27
N ARG A 176 0.14 -11.47 -3.97
CA ARG A 176 -1.09 -11.40 -4.73
C ARG A 176 -0.83 -11.03 -6.19
N LEU A 177 -0.02 -10.01 -6.45
CA LEU A 177 0.30 -9.61 -7.83
C LEU A 177 0.93 -10.75 -8.62
N LEU A 178 1.83 -11.52 -7.99
CA LEU A 178 2.41 -12.72 -8.60
C LEU A 178 1.35 -13.80 -8.90
N ARG A 179 0.34 -13.98 -8.02
CA ARG A 179 -0.80 -14.89 -8.24
C ARG A 179 -1.75 -14.43 -9.34
N GLU A 180 -1.91 -13.11 -9.50
CA GLU A 180 -2.70 -12.49 -10.57
C GLU A 180 -1.96 -12.46 -11.91
N GLY A 181 -0.75 -13.03 -11.96
CA GLY A 181 0.00 -13.25 -13.19
C GLY A 181 1.05 -12.19 -13.51
N ASP A 182 1.24 -11.16 -12.67
CA ASP A 182 2.34 -10.23 -12.84
C ASP A 182 3.66 -10.90 -12.45
N ARG A 183 4.43 -11.30 -13.46
CA ARG A 183 5.75 -11.94 -13.32
C ARG A 183 6.87 -11.06 -13.85
N SER A 184 6.62 -9.76 -13.98
CA SER A 184 7.66 -8.80 -14.37
C SER A 184 8.82 -8.83 -13.38
N ALA A 185 10.01 -8.47 -13.84
CA ALA A 185 11.20 -8.42 -12.99
C ALA A 185 11.02 -7.46 -11.81
N LYS A 186 10.29 -6.36 -12.03
CA LYS A 186 9.88 -5.39 -11.00
C LYS A 186 8.96 -6.03 -9.94
N ALA A 187 7.95 -6.81 -10.34
CA ALA A 187 7.07 -7.48 -9.39
C ALA A 187 7.80 -8.54 -8.56
N LEU A 188 8.66 -9.34 -9.19
CA LEU A 188 9.53 -10.30 -8.51
C LEU A 188 10.45 -9.61 -7.50
N CYS A 189 11.04 -8.49 -7.89
CA CYS A 189 11.89 -7.69 -7.01
C CYS A 189 11.14 -7.15 -5.78
N VAL A 190 9.95 -6.59 -5.99
CA VAL A 190 9.10 -6.11 -4.88
C VAL A 190 8.79 -7.24 -3.90
N ASN A 191 8.46 -8.43 -4.40
CA ASN A 191 8.21 -9.59 -3.55
C ASN A 191 9.46 -10.00 -2.76
N ALA A 192 10.61 -10.04 -3.43
CA ALA A 192 11.90 -10.33 -2.80
C ALA A 192 12.21 -9.33 -1.67
N GLU A 193 12.04 -8.04 -1.92
CA GLU A 193 12.31 -6.99 -0.93
C GLU A 193 11.32 -7.03 0.24
N ALA A 194 10.04 -7.32 -0.02
CA ALA A 194 9.03 -7.48 1.03
C ALA A 194 9.38 -8.65 1.97
N LEU A 195 9.79 -9.80 1.42
CA LEU A 195 10.25 -10.96 2.19
C LEU A 195 11.53 -10.64 2.96
N ARG A 196 12.52 -10.02 2.29
CA ARG A 196 13.79 -9.59 2.90
C ARG A 196 13.57 -8.74 4.16
N ARG A 197 12.62 -7.80 4.09
CA ARG A 197 12.25 -6.92 5.20
C ARG A 197 11.42 -7.62 6.27
N ARG A 198 10.65 -8.66 5.92
CA ARG A 198 9.87 -9.44 6.90
C ARG A 198 10.80 -10.26 7.78
N GLY A 199 11.78 -10.92 7.17
CA GLY A 199 12.88 -11.57 7.88
C GLY A 199 12.47 -12.75 8.76
N ASN A 200 11.33 -13.39 8.48
CA ASN A 200 10.96 -14.64 9.16
C ASN A 200 11.89 -15.78 8.74
N LEU A 201 11.85 -16.89 9.47
CA LEU A 201 12.57 -18.09 9.10
C LEU A 201 12.19 -18.52 7.67
N GLY A 202 13.19 -18.67 6.80
CA GLY A 202 13.01 -19.02 5.39
C GLY A 202 12.85 -17.83 4.43
N ASP A 203 12.51 -16.64 4.92
CA ASP A 203 12.31 -15.46 4.06
C ASP A 203 13.57 -15.05 3.31
N GLY A 204 14.74 -15.20 3.92
CA GLY A 204 16.02 -14.87 3.28
C GLY A 204 16.26 -15.70 2.02
N GLN A 205 16.03 -17.02 2.09
CA GLN A 205 16.18 -17.91 0.94
C GLN A 205 15.10 -17.66 -0.13
N ALA A 206 13.85 -17.43 0.30
CA ALA A 206 12.77 -17.08 -0.60
C ALA A 206 13.04 -15.76 -1.34
N ALA A 207 13.51 -14.74 -0.63
CA ALA A 207 13.91 -13.45 -1.21
C ALA A 207 15.02 -13.63 -2.23
N LEU A 208 16.06 -14.41 -1.92
CA LEU A 208 17.16 -14.68 -2.86
C LEU A 208 16.68 -15.35 -4.15
N LYS A 209 15.74 -16.29 -4.05
CA LYS A 209 15.14 -16.92 -5.24
C LYS A 209 14.50 -15.89 -6.15
N PHE A 210 13.64 -15.03 -5.61
CA PHE A 210 12.95 -14.00 -6.39
C PHE A 210 13.90 -12.93 -6.94
N TYR A 211 14.93 -12.53 -6.19
CA TYR A 211 15.95 -11.61 -6.68
C TYR A 211 16.72 -12.18 -7.87
N ARG A 212 17.14 -13.43 -7.79
CA ARG A 212 17.85 -14.10 -8.89
C ARG A 212 16.98 -14.24 -10.13
N GLU A 213 15.72 -14.59 -9.97
CA GLU A 213 14.76 -14.67 -11.07
C GLU A 213 14.55 -13.29 -11.72
N ALA A 214 14.38 -12.24 -10.91
CA ALA A 214 14.25 -10.87 -11.38
C ALA A 214 15.48 -10.41 -12.18
N VAL A 215 16.69 -10.65 -11.68
CA VAL A 215 17.95 -10.29 -12.36
C VAL A 215 18.16 -11.12 -13.62
N ALA A 216 17.84 -12.41 -13.60
CA ALA A 216 18.01 -13.30 -14.75
C ALA A 216 17.10 -12.96 -15.93
N SER A 217 15.99 -12.24 -15.70
CA SER A 217 15.11 -11.77 -16.77
C SER A 217 15.80 -10.81 -17.76
N GLY A 218 16.84 -10.09 -17.30
CA GLY A 218 17.49 -9.02 -18.08
C GLY A 218 16.65 -7.74 -18.21
N GLU A 219 15.45 -7.69 -17.64
CA GLU A 219 14.62 -6.49 -17.62
C GLU A 219 15.18 -5.42 -16.67
N GLU A 220 14.78 -4.17 -16.90
CA GLU A 220 15.14 -3.06 -16.02
C GLU A 220 14.52 -3.23 -14.62
N LEU A 221 15.37 -3.18 -13.59
CA LEU A 221 14.97 -3.23 -12.18
C LEU A 221 15.03 -1.85 -11.53
N PHE A 222 14.27 -1.67 -10.45
CA PHE A 222 14.42 -0.49 -9.61
C PHE A 222 15.84 -0.44 -9.00
N PRO A 223 16.48 0.73 -8.88
CA PRO A 223 17.82 0.81 -8.28
C PRO A 223 17.89 0.19 -6.87
N TRP A 224 16.88 0.44 -6.03
CA TRP A 224 16.82 -0.15 -4.68
C TRP A 224 16.73 -1.68 -4.67
N CYS A 225 16.32 -2.30 -5.79
CA CYS A 225 16.31 -3.75 -5.97
C CYS A 225 17.73 -4.34 -5.84
N TRP A 226 18.68 -3.71 -6.53
CA TRP A 226 20.08 -4.14 -6.54
C TRP A 226 20.71 -4.05 -5.16
N LYS A 227 20.38 -2.97 -4.41
CA LYS A 227 20.78 -2.83 -3.01
C LYS A 227 20.18 -3.94 -2.15
N GLY A 228 18.88 -4.18 -2.26
CA GLY A 228 18.18 -5.22 -1.51
C GLY A 228 18.74 -6.62 -1.77
N TYR A 229 18.96 -6.96 -3.04
CA TYR A 229 19.58 -8.22 -3.44
C TYR A 229 21.00 -8.35 -2.89
N GLY A 230 21.82 -7.30 -3.03
CA GLY A 230 23.18 -7.27 -2.53
C GLY A 230 23.28 -7.60 -1.03
N LEU A 231 22.48 -6.90 -0.23
CA LEU A 231 22.41 -7.12 1.22
C LEU A 231 21.84 -8.50 1.58
N ALA A 232 20.82 -8.98 0.84
CA ALA A 232 20.26 -10.31 1.06
C ALA A 232 21.30 -11.40 0.77
N ALA A 233 22.05 -11.27 -0.33
CA ALA A 233 23.03 -12.26 -0.75
C ALA A 233 24.23 -12.30 0.20
N LEU A 234 24.73 -11.16 0.66
CA LEU A 234 25.79 -11.12 1.67
C LEU A 234 25.37 -11.80 2.98
N ARG A 235 24.09 -11.73 3.33
CA ARG A 235 23.57 -12.28 4.60
C ARG A 235 23.18 -13.76 4.52
N TRP A 236 22.57 -14.19 3.42
CA TRP A 236 21.90 -15.49 3.33
C TRP A 236 22.38 -16.36 2.17
N SER A 237 23.22 -15.85 1.27
CA SER A 237 23.79 -16.66 0.20
C SER A 237 25.08 -17.33 0.64
N ILE A 238 25.29 -18.55 0.14
CA ILE A 238 26.59 -19.23 0.22
C ILE A 238 27.62 -18.65 -0.77
N GLN A 239 27.18 -17.80 -1.71
CA GLN A 239 28.04 -17.14 -2.70
C GLN A 239 28.06 -15.62 -2.48
N PRO A 240 28.91 -15.07 -1.59
CA PRO A 240 28.91 -13.64 -1.29
C PRO A 240 29.28 -12.75 -2.49
N GLY A 241 29.91 -13.34 -3.52
CA GLY A 241 30.28 -12.63 -4.76
C GLY A 241 29.10 -12.07 -5.55
N GLU A 242 27.93 -12.74 -5.57
CA GLU A 242 26.72 -12.16 -6.20
C GLU A 242 26.25 -10.91 -5.45
N GLY A 243 26.35 -10.92 -4.12
CA GLY A 243 25.95 -9.78 -3.29
C GLY A 243 26.79 -8.54 -3.59
N ARG A 244 28.12 -8.70 -3.68
CA ARG A 244 29.04 -7.60 -4.02
C ARG A 244 28.78 -7.05 -5.43
N LYS A 245 28.55 -7.92 -6.42
CA LYS A 245 28.22 -7.50 -7.79
C LYS A 245 26.92 -6.69 -7.84
N ALA A 246 25.91 -7.09 -7.08
CA ALA A 246 24.64 -6.37 -7.00
C ALA A 246 24.81 -4.99 -6.32
N LEU A 247 25.56 -4.89 -5.21
CA LEU A 247 25.86 -3.61 -4.57
C LEU A 247 26.68 -2.67 -5.47
N ALA A 248 27.66 -3.19 -6.20
CA ALA A 248 28.41 -2.39 -7.17
C ALA A 248 27.51 -1.86 -8.30
N THR A 249 26.52 -2.64 -8.72
CA THR A 249 25.52 -2.20 -9.71
C THR A 249 24.64 -1.09 -9.14
N TYR A 250 24.19 -1.22 -7.89
CA TYR A 250 23.44 -0.16 -7.20
C TYR A 250 24.22 1.17 -7.14
N LEU A 251 25.50 1.14 -6.74
CA LEU A 251 26.33 2.35 -6.63
C LEU A 251 26.64 3.01 -7.98
N LYS A 252 26.56 2.27 -9.09
CA LYS A 252 26.62 2.85 -10.44
C LYS A 252 25.33 3.57 -10.81
N LEU A 253 24.18 3.01 -10.43
CA LEU A 253 22.87 3.59 -10.70
C LEU A 253 22.55 4.77 -9.78
N VAL A 254 23.08 4.76 -8.55
CA VAL A 254 22.85 5.80 -7.54
C VAL A 254 24.21 6.23 -6.96
N PRO A 255 24.99 7.04 -7.70
CA PRO A 255 26.35 7.42 -7.28
C PRO A 255 26.35 8.22 -5.98
N ASP A 256 25.33 9.02 -5.72
CA ASP A 256 25.21 9.86 -4.51
C ASP A 256 24.36 9.21 -3.41
N ALA A 257 24.33 7.87 -3.36
CA ALA A 257 23.57 7.15 -2.35
C ALA A 257 23.98 7.60 -0.93
N PRO A 258 23.03 7.93 -0.04
CA PRO A 258 23.36 8.45 1.29
C PRO A 258 24.13 7.46 2.17
N ASP A 259 24.00 6.16 1.89
CA ASP A 259 24.71 5.08 2.57
C ASP A 259 25.86 4.49 1.74
N ARG A 260 26.35 5.22 0.73
CA ARG A 260 27.44 4.79 -0.16
C ARG A 260 28.66 4.25 0.60
N GLN A 261 29.16 5.00 1.57
CA GLN A 261 30.37 4.64 2.32
C GLN A 261 30.21 3.28 3.03
N ALA A 262 29.03 3.03 3.62
CA ALA A 262 28.72 1.76 4.25
C ALA A 262 28.62 0.61 3.24
N LEU A 263 28.10 0.87 2.04
CA LEU A 263 28.02 -0.13 0.98
C LEU A 263 29.39 -0.45 0.35
N GLU A 264 30.27 0.55 0.21
CA GLU A 264 31.63 0.36 -0.27
C GLU A 264 32.47 -0.52 0.65
N PHE A 265 32.23 -0.46 1.97
CA PHE A 265 32.85 -1.37 2.93
C PHE A 265 32.59 -2.85 2.59
N TYR A 266 31.34 -3.22 2.27
CA TYR A 266 30.99 -4.58 1.87
C TYR A 266 31.63 -5.04 0.56
N LEU A 267 32.05 -4.11 -0.30
CA LEU A 267 32.77 -4.42 -1.54
C LEU A 267 34.25 -4.74 -1.29
N GLN A 268 34.85 -4.08 -0.29
CA GLN A 268 36.25 -4.24 0.07
C GLN A 268 36.48 -5.45 0.98
N ASP A 269 35.52 -5.74 1.86
CA ASP A 269 35.68 -6.79 2.87
C ASP A 269 35.44 -8.17 2.24
N GLY A 270 36.50 -8.76 1.71
CA GLY A 270 36.56 -10.13 1.21
C GLY A 270 36.46 -11.20 2.30
N ARG A 271 36.35 -10.83 3.58
CA ARG A 271 36.30 -11.77 4.70
C ARG A 271 34.87 -11.97 5.16
N SER A 272 34.44 -13.23 5.13
CA SER A 272 33.33 -13.72 5.94
C SER A 272 33.52 -13.19 7.37
N THR A 273 32.55 -12.44 7.89
CA THR A 273 32.51 -12.12 9.32
C THR A 273 32.52 -13.42 10.14
N PRO A 274 33.16 -13.43 11.32
CA PRO A 274 33.37 -14.62 12.14
C PRO A 274 32.07 -15.32 12.57
#